data_AF-A0A6I4ZIF5-F1
#
_entry.id   AF-A0A6I4ZIF5-F1
#
_cell.length_a   1.000
_cell.length_b   1.000
_cell.length_c   1.000
_cell.angle_alpha   90.00
_cell.angle_beta   90.00
_cell.angle_gamma   90.00
#
_symmetry.space_group_name_H-M   'P 1'
#
loop_
_entity.id
_entity.type
_entity.pdbx_description
1 polymer ?
#
loop_
_entity_poly.entity_id
_entity_poly.type
_entity_poly.pdbx_seq_one_letter_code
_entity_poly.pdbx_strand_id
1 'polypeptide(L)'
;MQQNATNSEKELSEKQVLAIPHLVSAKSFGETAELVGVNRTTIYRWMDDPTFREEYDRQRDAVAGFARAGMRSLMLKALAVQAERFDSDDPRERARAAKEIMDYDAKTAHKHESQKLLNRLHSVIYSTNNRVLDQPTINSELEQYLNSHQRH
;
A
#
# COMPACT_ATOMS: atom_id res chain seq x y z
N MET A 1 -8.28 46.26 -10.85
CA MET A 1 -7.52 45.45 -11.83
C MET A 1 -6.94 44.27 -11.06
N GLN A 2 -7.35 43.06 -11.45
CA GLN A 2 -7.22 41.81 -10.69
C GLN A 2 -5.78 41.29 -10.63
N GLN A 3 -5.41 40.74 -9.47
CA GLN A 3 -4.22 39.93 -9.23
C GLN A 3 -4.44 38.56 -9.90
N ASN A 4 -3.59 38.20 -10.88
CA ASN A 4 -3.55 36.84 -11.43
C ASN A 4 -2.69 35.96 -10.54
N ALA A 5 -3.34 35.11 -9.74
CA ALA A 5 -2.73 33.96 -9.09
C ALA A 5 -2.50 32.86 -10.14
N THR A 6 -1.26 32.72 -10.63
CA THR A 6 -0.83 31.53 -11.38
C THR A 6 -0.40 30.46 -10.38
N ASN A 7 -1.34 29.61 -10.00
CA ASN A 7 -1.04 28.33 -9.34
C ASN A 7 -0.59 27.37 -10.45
N SER A 8 0.70 27.36 -10.79
CA SER A 8 1.24 26.42 -11.78
C SER A 8 1.45 25.07 -11.10
N GLU A 9 0.62 24.08 -11.42
CA GLU A 9 0.94 22.67 -11.18
C GLU A 9 2.31 22.40 -11.82
N LYS A 10 3.29 22.02 -11.01
CA LYS A 10 4.68 21.92 -11.41
C LYS A 10 4.87 20.66 -12.25
N GLU A 11 4.84 20.78 -13.58
CA GLU A 11 5.03 19.65 -14.48
C GLU A 11 6.42 19.01 -14.33
N LEU A 12 6.49 17.69 -14.53
CA LEU A 12 7.75 16.94 -14.47
C LEU A 12 8.66 17.29 -15.63
N SER A 13 9.95 17.47 -15.34
CA SER A 13 10.97 17.60 -16.39
C SER A 13 11.17 16.30 -17.17
N GLU A 14 11.70 16.40 -18.39
CA GLU A 14 12.01 15.23 -19.23
C GLU A 14 12.89 14.19 -18.51
N LYS A 15 13.91 14.65 -17.78
CA LYS A 15 14.79 13.75 -17.02
C LYS A 15 14.07 13.07 -15.85
N GLN A 16 13.11 13.74 -15.24
CA GLN A 16 12.27 13.15 -14.20
C GLN A 16 11.39 12.04 -14.79
N VAL A 17 10.73 12.32 -15.91
CA VAL A 17 9.90 11.34 -16.63
C VAL A 17 10.72 10.10 -17.01
N LEU A 18 11.95 10.28 -17.51
CA LEU A 18 12.86 9.16 -17.85
C LEU A 18 13.35 8.36 -16.64
N ALA A 19 13.48 8.99 -15.46
CA ALA A 19 13.98 8.32 -14.26
C ALA A 19 12.94 7.37 -13.64
N ILE A 20 11.65 7.71 -13.72
CA ILE A 20 10.59 6.98 -13.01
C ILE A 20 10.52 5.49 -13.41
N PRO A 21 10.52 5.11 -14.71
CA PRO A 21 10.48 3.70 -15.11
C PRO A 21 11.66 2.88 -14.55
N HIS A 22 12.84 3.48 -14.46
CA HIS A 22 14.03 2.84 -13.91
C HIS A 22 13.92 2.60 -12.40
N LEU A 23 13.44 3.61 -11.65
CA LEU A 23 13.19 3.49 -10.21
C LEU A 23 12.12 2.46 -9.90
N VAL A 24 11.01 2.49 -10.65
CA VAL A 24 9.90 1.52 -10.51
C VAL A 24 10.35 0.09 -10.80
N SER A 25 11.32 -0.09 -11.69
CA SER A 25 11.91 -1.40 -12.02
C SER A 25 12.96 -1.88 -11.01
N ALA A 26 12.95 -1.34 -9.78
CA ALA A 26 13.84 -1.69 -8.67
C ALA A 26 15.34 -1.40 -8.90
N LYS A 27 15.69 -0.50 -9.82
CA LYS A 27 17.07 0.01 -9.89
C LYS A 27 17.34 0.90 -8.68
N SER A 28 18.57 0.85 -8.19
CA SER A 28 19.02 1.77 -7.16
C SER A 28 19.00 3.21 -7.68
N PHE A 29 18.98 4.18 -6.76
CA PHE A 29 19.07 5.59 -7.12
C PHE A 29 20.38 5.93 -7.84
N GLY A 30 21.46 5.20 -7.54
CA GLY A 30 22.76 5.36 -8.22
C GLY A 30 22.67 4.94 -9.70
N GLU A 31 22.22 3.72 -9.96
CA GLU A 31 22.06 3.20 -11.32
C GLU A 31 21.08 4.03 -12.14
N THR A 32 19.99 4.49 -11.53
CA THR A 32 19.03 5.39 -12.19
C THR A 32 19.69 6.71 -12.57
N ALA A 33 20.46 7.29 -11.67
CA ALA A 33 21.14 8.57 -11.91
C ALA A 33 22.15 8.48 -13.07
N GLU A 34 22.90 7.37 -13.15
CA GLU A 34 23.81 7.08 -14.26
C GLU A 34 23.05 6.95 -15.59
N LEU A 35 21.95 6.18 -15.62
CA LEU A 35 21.16 5.97 -16.83
C LEU A 35 20.53 7.25 -17.38
N VAL A 36 20.10 8.17 -16.51
CA VAL A 36 19.44 9.43 -16.92
C VAL A 36 20.39 10.63 -16.96
N GLY A 37 21.69 10.41 -16.72
CA GLY A 37 22.71 11.44 -16.79
C GLY A 37 22.52 12.58 -15.78
N VAL A 38 22.31 12.23 -14.50
CA VAL A 38 22.21 13.16 -13.37
C VAL A 38 23.05 12.70 -12.17
N ASN A 39 23.24 13.56 -11.18
CA ASN A 39 23.85 13.16 -9.91
C ASN A 39 22.82 12.41 -9.06
N ARG A 40 23.25 11.38 -8.31
CA ARG A 40 22.42 10.67 -7.32
C ARG A 40 21.70 11.61 -6.34
N THR A 41 22.32 12.71 -5.92
CA THR A 41 21.67 13.72 -5.06
C THR A 41 20.48 14.40 -5.72
N THR A 42 20.46 14.48 -7.05
CA THR A 42 19.33 15.01 -7.83
C THR A 42 18.13 14.09 -7.73
N ILE A 43 18.33 12.75 -7.80
CA ILE A 43 17.28 11.77 -7.61
C ILE A 43 16.68 11.89 -6.20
N TYR A 44 17.51 11.99 -5.16
CA TYR A 44 17.01 12.19 -3.78
C TYR A 44 16.14 13.43 -3.67
N ARG A 45 16.59 14.57 -4.21
CA ARG A 45 15.81 15.81 -4.20
C ARG A 45 14.49 15.68 -4.97
N TRP A 46 14.44 14.91 -6.05
CA TRP A 46 13.19 14.64 -6.76
C TRP A 46 12.24 13.79 -5.92
N MET A 47 12.72 12.87 -5.10
CA MET A 47 11.85 12.10 -4.21
C MET A 47 11.17 12.95 -3.12
N ASP A 48 11.71 14.13 -2.83
CA ASP A 48 11.13 15.12 -1.91
C ASP A 48 10.16 16.09 -2.62
N ASP A 49 10.14 16.08 -3.96
CA ASP A 49 9.19 16.87 -4.76
C ASP A 49 7.84 16.13 -4.83
N PRO A 50 6.73 16.73 -4.36
CA PRO A 50 5.43 16.05 -4.30
C PRO A 50 4.96 15.54 -5.67
N THR A 51 5.13 16.32 -6.74
CA THR A 51 4.68 15.95 -8.08
C THR A 51 5.46 14.75 -8.60
N PHE A 52 6.77 14.72 -8.38
CA PHE A 52 7.58 13.56 -8.77
C PHE A 52 7.24 12.31 -7.96
N ARG A 53 7.03 12.47 -6.65
CA ARG A 53 6.68 11.37 -5.76
C ARG A 53 5.33 10.77 -6.10
N GLU A 54 4.32 11.59 -6.38
CA GLU A 54 2.99 11.14 -6.77
C GLU A 54 3.04 10.30 -8.05
N GLU A 55 3.76 10.77 -9.08
CA GLU A 55 3.87 10.02 -10.33
C GLU A 55 4.69 8.73 -10.17
N TYR A 56 5.78 8.78 -9.38
CA TYR A 56 6.55 7.58 -9.03
C TYR A 56 5.68 6.53 -8.33
N ASP A 57 4.93 6.94 -7.30
CA ASP A 57 4.09 6.04 -6.53
C ASP A 57 2.93 5.50 -7.39
N ARG A 58 2.33 6.32 -8.27
CA ARG A 58 1.32 5.89 -9.24
C ARG A 58 1.84 4.77 -10.15
N GLN A 59 3.01 4.96 -10.77
CA GLN A 59 3.59 3.95 -11.66
C GLN A 59 4.04 2.70 -10.90
N ARG A 60 4.64 2.88 -9.70
CA ARG A 60 5.02 1.78 -8.82
C ARG A 60 3.82 0.91 -8.45
N ASP A 61 2.70 1.53 -8.11
CA ASP A 61 1.49 0.82 -7.72
C ASP A 61 0.85 0.09 -8.90
N ALA A 62 0.93 0.67 -10.11
CA ALA A 62 0.50 0.00 -11.35
C ALA A 62 1.33 -1.27 -11.64
N VAL A 63 2.66 -1.18 -11.55
CA VAL A 63 3.56 -2.34 -11.72
C VAL A 63 3.33 -3.39 -10.64
N ALA A 64 3.16 -2.96 -9.39
CA ALA A 64 2.82 -3.87 -8.30
C ALA A 64 1.46 -4.55 -8.55
N GLY A 65 0.49 -3.84 -9.13
CA GLY A 65 -0.80 -4.38 -9.57
C GLY A 65 -0.63 -5.51 -10.58
N PHE A 66 0.19 -5.29 -11.61
CA PHE A 66 0.52 -6.29 -12.62
C PHE A 66 1.24 -7.50 -12.02
N ALA A 67 2.27 -7.28 -11.21
CA ALA A 67 3.00 -8.36 -10.53
C ALA A 67 2.08 -9.21 -9.64
N ARG A 68 1.16 -8.57 -8.90
CA ARG A 68 0.14 -9.27 -8.10
C ARG A 68 -0.80 -10.10 -8.98
N ALA A 69 -1.21 -9.60 -10.14
CA ALA A 69 -2.04 -10.34 -11.08
C ALA A 69 -1.30 -11.57 -11.65
N GLY A 70 -0.04 -11.39 -12.05
CA GLY A 70 0.82 -12.49 -12.50
C GLY A 70 1.00 -13.57 -11.42
N MET A 71 1.26 -13.16 -10.17
CA MET A 71 1.36 -14.09 -9.04
C MET A 71 0.06 -14.87 -8.83
N ARG A 72 -1.11 -14.22 -8.89
CA ARG A 72 -2.41 -14.92 -8.81
C ARG A 72 -2.58 -15.96 -9.91
N SER A 73 -2.18 -15.64 -11.14
CA SER A 73 -2.21 -16.61 -12.25
C SER A 73 -1.29 -17.82 -12.00
N LEU A 74 -0.07 -17.59 -11.49
CA LEU A 74 0.85 -18.67 -11.13
C LEU A 74 0.31 -19.54 -9.99
N MET A 75 -0.35 -18.96 -8.98
CA MET A 75 -0.99 -19.73 -7.92
C MET A 75 -2.10 -20.64 -8.46
N LEU A 76 -2.91 -20.17 -9.41
CA LEU A 76 -3.91 -21.02 -10.07
C LEU A 76 -3.27 -22.18 -10.84
N LYS A 77 -2.15 -21.94 -11.54
CA LYS A 77 -1.38 -22.99 -12.21
C LYS A 77 -0.81 -24.00 -11.21
N ALA A 78 -0.27 -23.55 -10.10
CA ALA A 78 0.23 -24.43 -9.04
C ALA A 78 -0.90 -25.29 -8.46
N LEU A 79 -2.10 -24.73 -8.28
CA LEU A 79 -3.27 -25.49 -7.85
C LEU A 79 -3.67 -26.56 -8.88
N ALA A 80 -3.61 -26.25 -10.18
CA ALA A 80 -3.90 -27.23 -11.23
C ALA A 80 -2.90 -28.40 -11.21
N VAL A 81 -1.60 -28.12 -11.08
CA VAL A 81 -0.57 -29.15 -10.90
C VAL A 81 -0.85 -29.99 -9.65
N GLN A 82 -1.28 -29.35 -8.55
CA GLN A 82 -1.63 -30.08 -7.34
C GLN A 82 -2.84 -30.99 -7.55
N ALA A 83 -3.86 -30.53 -8.29
CA ALA A 83 -5.03 -31.33 -8.64
C ALA A 83 -4.65 -32.57 -9.46
N GLU A 84 -3.78 -32.43 -10.47
CA GLU A 84 -3.27 -33.56 -11.25
C GLU A 84 -2.56 -34.59 -10.35
N ARG A 85 -1.86 -34.15 -9.29
CA ARG A 85 -1.22 -35.08 -8.34
C ARG A 85 -2.22 -35.87 -7.49
N PHE A 86 -3.45 -35.39 -7.29
CA PHE A 86 -4.50 -36.19 -6.66
C PHE A 86 -5.00 -37.32 -7.55
N ASP A 87 -4.87 -37.18 -8.86
CA ASP A 87 -5.28 -38.18 -9.84
C ASP A 87 -4.12 -39.12 -10.26
N SER A 88 -2.93 -38.95 -9.66
CA SER A 88 -1.77 -39.83 -9.88
C SER A 88 -2.11 -41.28 -9.56
N ASP A 89 -1.62 -42.23 -10.35
CA ASP A 89 -1.77 -43.67 -10.07
C ASP A 89 -1.01 -44.13 -8.81
N ASP A 90 0.04 -43.41 -8.40
CA ASP A 90 0.82 -43.70 -7.20
C ASP A 90 0.08 -43.23 -5.92
N PRO A 91 -0.36 -44.15 -5.04
CA PRO A 91 -1.02 -43.80 -3.78
C PRO A 91 -0.18 -42.91 -2.86
N ARG A 92 1.15 -43.00 -2.93
CA ARG A 92 2.05 -42.19 -2.10
C ARG A 92 2.04 -40.73 -2.54
N GLU A 93 2.06 -40.47 -3.84
CA GLU A 93 1.95 -39.12 -4.39
C GLU A 93 0.58 -38.50 -4.09
N ARG A 94 -0.51 -39.26 -4.21
CA ARG A 94 -1.86 -38.80 -3.81
C ARG A 94 -1.91 -38.40 -2.33
N ALA A 95 -1.40 -39.27 -1.45
CA ALA A 95 -1.39 -39.01 -0.01
C ALA A 95 -0.52 -37.79 0.35
N ARG A 96 0.62 -37.62 -0.33
CA ARG A 96 1.49 -36.45 -0.16
C ARG A 96 0.80 -35.17 -0.61
N ALA A 97 0.14 -35.19 -1.77
CA ALA A 97 -0.58 -34.04 -2.29
C ALA A 97 -1.73 -33.60 -1.36
N ALA A 98 -2.46 -34.57 -0.79
CA ALA A 98 -3.49 -34.35 0.22
C ALA A 98 -2.94 -33.67 1.47
N LYS A 99 -1.84 -34.20 2.02
CA LYS A 99 -1.20 -33.65 3.22
C LYS A 99 -0.73 -32.22 3.00
N GLU A 100 -0.10 -31.92 1.87
CA GLU A 100 0.41 -30.59 1.56
C GLU A 100 -0.72 -29.53 1.50
N ILE A 101 -1.89 -29.88 0.97
CA ILE A 101 -3.07 -28.99 1.00
C ILE A 101 -3.59 -28.80 2.43
N MET A 102 -3.71 -29.87 3.22
CA MET A 102 -4.17 -29.78 4.61
C MET A 102 -3.23 -28.91 5.47
N ASP A 103 -1.92 -29.06 5.29
CA ASP A 103 -0.91 -28.27 5.98
C ASP A 103 -0.98 -26.78 5.59
N TYR A 104 -1.29 -26.48 4.32
CA TYR A 104 -1.49 -25.11 3.86
C TYR A 104 -2.75 -24.49 4.47
N ASP A 105 -3.88 -25.21 4.46
CA ASP A 105 -5.14 -24.74 5.03
C ASP A 105 -4.99 -24.42 6.53
N ALA A 106 -4.42 -25.34 7.31
CA ALA A 106 -4.17 -25.15 8.74
C ALA A 106 -3.31 -23.91 9.04
N LYS A 107 -2.30 -23.61 8.21
CA LYS A 107 -1.46 -22.41 8.34
C LYS A 107 -2.24 -21.13 8.01
N THR A 108 -3.12 -21.17 7.02
CA THR A 108 -3.87 -19.97 6.58
C THR A 108 -5.08 -19.64 7.45
N ALA A 109 -5.73 -20.65 8.04
CA ALA A 109 -6.87 -20.45 8.95
C ALA A 109 -6.49 -19.55 10.13
N HIS A 110 -5.35 -19.81 10.78
CA HIS A 110 -4.84 -19.00 11.89
C HIS A 110 -4.62 -17.54 11.49
N LYS A 111 -4.01 -17.31 10.31
CA LYS A 111 -3.74 -15.96 9.80
C LYS A 111 -5.04 -15.18 9.50
N HIS A 112 -6.05 -15.86 8.95
CA HIS A 112 -7.31 -15.22 8.61
C HIS A 112 -8.12 -14.82 9.85
N GLU A 113 -8.11 -15.65 10.90
CA GLU A 113 -8.73 -15.32 12.18
C GLU A 113 -8.06 -14.11 12.86
N SER A 114 -6.73 -14.08 12.89
CA SER A 114 -5.99 -12.91 13.42
C SER A 114 -6.32 -11.64 12.63
N GLN A 115 -6.40 -11.70 11.30
CA GLN A 115 -6.74 -10.53 10.49
C GLN A 115 -8.17 -10.06 10.70
N LYS A 116 -9.14 -10.97 10.86
CA LYS A 116 -10.53 -10.63 11.20
C LYS A 116 -10.60 -9.91 12.54
N LEU A 117 -9.86 -10.38 13.54
CA LEU A 117 -9.79 -9.73 14.84
C LEU A 117 -9.19 -8.32 14.73
N LEU A 118 -8.09 -8.15 13.99
CA LEU A 118 -7.48 -6.84 13.77
C LEU A 118 -8.44 -5.87 13.07
N ASN A 119 -9.14 -6.32 12.02
CA ASN A 119 -10.12 -5.48 11.32
C ASN A 119 -11.27 -5.06 12.25
N ARG A 120 -11.72 -5.97 13.12
CA ARG A 120 -12.76 -5.68 14.11
C ARG A 120 -12.27 -4.68 15.16
N LEU A 121 -11.05 -4.82 15.64
CA LEU A 121 -10.43 -3.86 16.57
C LEU A 121 -10.28 -2.48 15.94
N HIS A 122 -9.78 -2.41 14.70
CA HIS A 122 -9.73 -1.15 13.93
C HIS A 122 -11.13 -0.53 13.83
N SER A 123 -12.14 -1.29 13.43
CA SER A 123 -13.52 -0.78 13.32
C SER A 123 -14.05 -0.24 14.63
N VAL A 124 -13.80 -0.92 15.76
CA VAL A 124 -14.22 -0.45 17.08
C VAL A 124 -13.48 0.83 17.46
N ILE A 125 -12.15 0.87 17.32
CA ILE A 125 -11.33 2.05 17.65
C ILE A 125 -11.75 3.26 16.81
N TYR A 126 -11.92 3.10 15.49
CA TYR A 126 -12.39 4.18 14.62
C TYR A 126 -13.80 4.65 15.01
N SER A 127 -14.71 3.73 15.35
CA SER A 127 -16.07 4.10 15.78
C SER A 127 -16.10 4.79 17.15
N THR A 128 -15.24 4.39 18.08
CA THR A 128 -15.16 4.97 19.42
C THR A 128 -14.49 6.34 19.37
N ASN A 129 -13.41 6.50 18.60
CA ASN A 129 -12.77 7.80 18.41
C ASN A 129 -13.70 8.81 17.74
N ASN A 130 -14.45 8.41 16.70
CA ASN A 130 -15.45 9.30 16.11
C ASN A 130 -16.57 9.63 17.11
N ARG A 131 -16.98 8.69 17.96
CA ARG A 131 -18.03 8.91 18.96
C ARG A 131 -17.59 9.78 20.15
N VAL A 132 -16.29 9.82 20.45
CA VAL A 132 -15.69 10.74 21.44
C VAL A 132 -15.53 12.15 20.87
N LEU A 133 -15.32 12.29 19.56
CA LEU A 133 -15.23 13.58 18.87
C LEU A 133 -16.59 14.19 18.49
N ASP A 134 -17.67 13.40 18.49
CA ASP A 134 -19.04 13.84 18.18
C ASP A 134 -19.91 14.10 19.43
N GLN A 135 -19.32 14.46 20.58
CA GLN A 135 -20.09 15.01 21.69
C GLN A 135 -20.11 16.55 21.62
N PRO A 136 -21.22 17.18 21.20
CA PRO A 136 -21.43 18.62 21.39
C PRO A 136 -21.27 19.03 22.85
N THR A 137 -21.50 18.10 23.78
CA THR A 137 -21.39 18.29 25.22
C THR A 137 -19.97 18.66 25.66
N ILE A 138 -18.91 17.98 25.16
CA ILE A 138 -17.53 18.24 25.58
C ILE A 138 -17.06 19.62 25.09
N ASN A 139 -17.37 19.99 23.85
CA ASN A 139 -17.01 21.32 23.33
C ASN A 139 -17.80 22.43 24.05
N SER A 140 -19.08 22.22 24.35
CA SER A 140 -19.88 23.20 25.11
C SER A 140 -19.44 23.35 26.57
N GLU A 141 -19.01 22.26 27.22
CA GLU A 141 -18.52 22.26 28.60
C GLU A 141 -17.13 22.90 28.69
N LEU A 142 -16.25 22.65 27.71
CA LEU A 142 -14.95 23.32 27.61
C LEU A 142 -15.10 24.81 27.31
N GLU A 143 -16.02 25.20 26.43
CA GLU A 143 -16.31 26.61 26.17
C GLU A 143 -16.93 27.31 27.38
N GLN A 144 -17.82 26.66 28.13
CA GLN A 144 -18.35 27.19 29.39
C GLN A 144 -17.26 27.33 30.46
N TYR A 145 -16.37 26.35 30.58
CA TYR A 145 -15.28 26.38 31.54
C TYR A 145 -14.26 27.48 31.21
N LEU A 146 -13.88 27.64 29.94
CA LEU A 146 -12.97 28.69 29.50
C LEU A 146 -13.58 30.09 29.63
N ASN A 147 -14.87 30.26 29.29
CA ASN A 147 -15.56 31.55 29.40
C ASN A 147 -15.83 31.97 30.86
N SER A 148 -16.02 31.02 31.78
CA SER A 148 -16.20 31.32 33.21
C SER A 148 -14.89 31.74 33.91
N HIS A 149 -13.74 31.29 33.42
CA HIS A 149 -12.43 31.60 34.00
C HIS A 149 -11.68 32.75 33.29
N GLN A 150 -12.24 33.33 32.24
CA GLN A 150 -11.74 34.54 31.57
C GLN A 150 -12.41 35.85 32.04
N ARG A 151 -13.33 35.79 33.03
CA ARG A 151 -14.05 36.96 33.59
C ARG A 151 -13.69 37.31 35.03
N HIS A 152 -12.49 36.96 35.47
CA HIS A 152 -11.85 37.51 36.67
C HIS A 152 -10.50 38.10 36.28
#